data_AF-A0A661IUL0-F1
#
_entry.id   AF-A0A661IUL0-F1
#
_cell.length_a   1.000
_cell.length_b   1.000
_cell.length_c   1.000
_cell.angle_alpha   90.00
_cell.angle_beta   90.00
_cell.angle_gamma   90.00
#
_symmetry.space_group_name_H-M   'P 1'
#
loop_
_entity.id
_entity.type
_entity.pdbx_description
1 polymer ?
#
loop_
_entity_poly.entity_id
_entity_poly.type
_entity_poly.pdbx_seq_one_letter_code
_entity_poly.pdbx_strand_id
1 'polypeptide(L)' 'MTQYKKVQRFPWVEYYESDRRRFKGKPDRCFYIRYRDHRGKLVRERIGWESEGVTAAYAFQ' A
#
# COMPACT_ATOMS: atom_id res chain seq x y z
N MET A 1 15.55 3.00 -6.01
CA MET A 1 14.92 3.54 -4.78
C MET A 1 13.43 3.27 -4.86
N THR A 2 12.84 2.59 -3.88
CA THR A 2 11.41 2.27 -3.91
C THR A 2 10.60 3.51 -3.54
N GLN A 3 9.87 4.08 -4.51
CA GLN A 3 9.08 5.28 -4.28
C GLN A 3 7.68 4.92 -3.76
N TYR A 4 7.36 5.35 -2.55
CA TYR A 4 6.03 5.21 -1.97
C TYR A 4 5.15 6.40 -2.40
N LYS A 5 4.04 6.10 -3.06
CA LYS A 5 3.01 7.05 -3.50
C LYS A 5 1.84 7.00 -2.54
N LYS A 6 1.39 8.15 -2.07
CA LYS A 6 0.18 8.27 -1.23
C LYS A 6 -1.06 8.17 -2.10
N VAL A 7 -2.09 7.50 -1.62
CA VAL A 7 -3.38 7.48 -2.32
C VAL A 7 -4.18 8.70 -1.87
N GLN A 8 -4.35 9.69 -2.74
CA GLN A 8 -5.06 10.93 -2.39
C GLN A 8 -6.48 10.69 -1.87
N ARG A 9 -7.15 9.65 -2.38
CA ARG A 9 -8.52 9.30 -2.00
C ARG A 9 -8.64 8.57 -0.67
N PHE A 10 -7.55 7.99 -0.17
CA PHE A 10 -7.53 7.22 1.07
C PHE A 10 -6.42 7.77 1.97
N PRO A 11 -6.73 8.67 2.91
CA PRO A 11 -5.74 9.18 3.84
C PRO A 11 -5.13 8.00 4.59
N TRP A 12 -3.82 8.06 4.80
CA TRP A 12 -3.02 7.00 5.44
C TRP A 12 -2.73 5.73 4.61
N VAL A 13 -3.27 5.61 3.40
CA VAL A 13 -2.88 4.54 2.47
C VAL A 13 -1.77 4.99 1.54
N GLU A 14 -0.74 4.16 1.45
CA GLU A 14 0.43 4.35 0.60
C GLU A 14 0.62 3.09 -0.24
N TYR A 15 1.12 3.22 -1.46
CA TYR A 15 1.54 2.09 -2.27
C TYR A 15 2.92 2.33 -2.86
N TYR A 16 3.63 1.27 -3.21
CA TYR A 16 4.80 1.40 -4.08
C TYR A 16 4.68 0.49 -5.27
N GLU A 17 5.31 0.91 -6.37
CA GLU A 17 5.38 0.15 -7.61
C GLU A 17 6.67 -0.68 -7.59
N SER A 18 6.55 -2.00 -7.77
CA SER A 18 7.69 -2.89 -7.85
C SER A 18 8.24 -2.91 -9.27
N ASP A 19 9.55 -2.74 -9.40
CA ASP A 19 10.24 -2.81 -10.69
C ASP A 19 10.36 -4.26 -11.19
N ARG A 20 10.47 -5.21 -10.25
CA ARG A 20 10.68 -6.65 -10.52
C ARG A 20 9.38 -7.42 -10.70
N ARG A 21 8.32 -7.09 -9.96
CA ARG A 21 7.02 -7.74 -10.09
C ARG A 21 6.14 -6.92 -11.02
N ARG A 22 5.52 -7.59 -11.99
CA ARG A 22 4.53 -6.98 -12.89
C ARG A 22 3.23 -7.73 -12.78
N PHE A 23 2.12 -7.00 -12.70
CA PHE A 23 0.77 -7.53 -12.70
C PHE A 23 -0.04 -6.83 -13.78
N LYS A 24 -0.77 -7.60 -14.60
CA LYS A 24 -1.55 -7.09 -15.75
C LYS A 24 -0.76 -6.14 -16.68
N GLY A 25 0.51 -6.44 -16.94
CA GLY A 25 1.37 -5.63 -17.81
C GLY A 25 1.88 -4.33 -17.20
N LYS A 26 1.56 -4.04 -15.94
CA LYS A 26 2.04 -2.87 -15.18
C LYS A 26 2.93 -3.33 -14.01
N PRO A 27 3.83 -2.48 -13.49
CA PRO A 27 4.54 -2.78 -12.25
C PRO A 27 3.54 -3.04 -11.12
N ASP A 28 3.74 -4.12 -10.38
CA ASP A 28 2.84 -4.56 -9.32
C ASP A 28 2.87 -3.57 -8.16
N ARG A 29 1.70 -3.26 -7.59
CA ARG A 29 1.54 -2.25 -6.56
C ARG A 29 1.37 -2.92 -5.21
N CYS A 30 2.27 -2.64 -4.28
CA CYS A 30 2.13 -3.11 -2.91
C CYS A 30 1.54 -2.02 -2.04
N PHE A 31 0.38 -2.29 -1.43
CA PHE A 31 -0.35 -1.37 -0.58
C PHE A 31 0.06 -1.51 0.89
N TYR A 32 0.16 -0.35 1.55
CA TYR A 32 0.50 -0.17 2.95
C TYR A 32 -0.53 0.75 3.59
N ILE A 33 -0.90 0.44 4.82
CA ILE A 33 -1.66 1.35 5.68
C ILE A 33 -0.74 1.93 6.74
N ARG A 34 -0.95 3.19 7.08
CA ARG A 34 -0.40 3.83 8.27
C ARG A 34 -1.51 4.01 9.28
N TYR A 35 -1.32 3.55 10.50
CA TYR A 35 -2.26 3.82 11.58
C TYR A 35 -1.51 4.09 12.87
N ARG A 36 -2.18 4.75 13.82
CA ARG A 36 -1.67 4.87 15.17
C ARG A 36 -2.16 3.67 15.95
N ASP A 37 -1.20 2.92 16.48
CA ASP A 37 -1.50 1.83 17.39
C ASP A 37 -2.09 2.36 18.71
N HIS A 38 -2.65 1.50 19.54
CA HIS A 38 -3.21 1.85 20.86
C HIS A 38 -2.18 2.48 21.81
N ARG A 39 -0.88 2.33 21.50
CA ARG A 39 0.23 3.00 22.20
C ARG A 39 0.60 4.37 21.63
N GLY A 40 -0.13 4.89 20.65
CA GLY A 40 0.15 6.17 19.98
C GLY A 40 1.31 6.13 18.97
N LYS A 41 1.91 4.95 18.73
CA LYS A 41 3.00 4.77 17.77
C LYS A 41 2.43 4.71 16.35
N LEU A 42 3.07 5.43 15.42
CA LEU A 42 2.74 5.32 13.99
C LEU A 42 3.29 3.99 13.46
N VAL A 43 2.40 3.05 13.23
CA VAL A 43 2.70 1.75 12.64
C VAL A 43 2.38 1.82 11.15
N ARG A 44 3.20 1.12 10.37
CA ARG A 44 3.02 1.00 8.93
C ARG A 44 2.98 -0.46 8.59
N GLU A 45 1.81 -0.91 8.15
CA GLU A 45 1.55 -2.32 7.91
C GLU A 45 1.41 -2.58 6.41
N ARG A 46 2.03 -3.66 5.95
CA ARG A 46 1.91 -4.11 4.56
C ARG A 46 0.63 -4.92 4.44
N ILE A 47 -0.33 -4.40 3.69
CA ILE A 47 -1.59 -5.11 3.44
C ILE A 47 -1.38 -6.20 2.40
N GLY A 48 -0.67 -5.90 1.31
CA GLY A 48 -0.34 -6.88 0.28
C GLY A 48 -0.23 -6.29 -1.11
N TRP A 49 -0.23 -7.16 -2.12
CA TRP A 49 -0.03 -6.78 -3.52
C TRP A 49 -1.35 -6.66 -4.29
N GLU A 50 -1.37 -5.76 -5.28
CA GLU A 50 -2.46 -5.68 -6.25
C GLU A 50 -2.64 -7.01 -7.00
N SER A 51 -1.54 -7.74 -7.22
CA SER A 51 -1.57 -9.11 -7.76
C SER A 51 -2.32 -10.13 -6.90
N GLU A 52 -2.41 -9.93 -5.59
CA GLU A 52 -3.18 -10.77 -4.67
C GLU A 52 -4.66 -10.36 -4.59
N GLY A 53 -5.06 -9.30 -5.33
CA GLY A 53 -6.42 -8.73 -5.27
C GLY A 53 -6.57 -7.63 -4.21
N VAL A 54 -5.48 -7.20 -3.58
CA VAL A 54 -5.50 -6.10 -2.61
C VAL A 54 -5.72 -4.78 -3.35
N THR A 55 -6.66 -3.98 -2.87
CA THR A 55 -6.94 -2.64 -3.41
C THR A 55 -6.72 -1.57 -2.35
N ALA A 56 -6.57 -0.32 -2.76
CA ALA A 56 -6.46 0.80 -1.82
C ALA A 56 -7.67 0.93 -0.88
N ALA A 57 -8.86 0.52 -1.34
CA ALA A 57 -10.07 0.48 -0.51
C ALA A 57 -10.01 -0.65 0.51
N TYR A 58 -9.54 -1.83 0.11
CA TYR A 58 -9.32 -2.96 1.04
C TYR A 58 -8.26 -2.62 2.09
N ALA A 59 -7.23 -1.87 1.70
CA ALA A 59 -6.21 -1.36 2.61
C ALA A 59 -6.71 -0.23 3.54
N PHE A 60 -7.86 0.38 3.24
CA PHE A 60 -8.51 1.43 4.04
C PHE A 60 -9.76 0.86 4.72
N GLN A 61 -9.57 -0.11 5.61
CA GLN A 61 -10.61 -0.54 6.56
C GLN A 61 -10.27 -0.08 7.97
#